data_AF-A0A640K9Q4-F1
#
_entry.id   AF-A0A640K9Q4-F1
#
_cell.length_a   1.000
_cell.length_b   1.000
_cell.length_c   1.000
_cell.angle_alpha   90.00
_cell.angle_beta   90.00
_cell.angle_gamma   90.00
#
_symmetry.space_group_name_H-M   'P 1'
#
loop_
_entity.id
_entity.type
_entity.pdbx_description
1 polymer ?
#
loop_
_entity_poly.entity_id
_entity_poly.type
_entity_poly.pdbx_seq_one_letter_code
_entity_poly.pdbx_strand_id
1 'polypeptide(L)'
;MPSNKVLAVTGAVLASAALIGTVAVMRSSKKRTEDNDVDAFSAPLNSLLKSKKQAVSADSNTAQISEAIASETAASQEKEKSVVTTQPKAVKKDALAPTDSKIPAAVDAAASLLEEALDELEPMRQGASEETKGTINQITTEVTTTHNADGKMFQHLGISMKVPEGWEVREELSPIPNVAMITVWNPEFEHFPNSEMPGAVPVIILSVEDIRGENLNLVEFKDRSKDLSMQQMLMMTGGVVQPIVRTDSSVQEGPFRHILEYSQSMPPFFDLSVINLLEVRNGVAYVFQIMCNPKIMNQYRPIFTQLAREIVITPMESSSLGFFRVHTGKVSVDIDTTWTWSYPDASDEAALHLAQFELASTVKKEQITLYEVSKVPETAHKQLKERTMDGVTICSAFDGAEEKRFTYKDYCLVVHPQQKAISYLSEAALVRTVKSVTPSTEPPKPKCGASFITTEYGYTFDVIGASRVVSTKLGNGTVVYAPQGIPSDPSKAAAPEESGPTVTIRIGKPETDPDCMGSIEEWTARIREEASNGTITKIQVVQLKEQDCLTFLSKEMQEVSPKEKVEVVGKVFIFVRNGTTTLVRWESGTGTWRKYERDMEAFLESFQFLED
;
A
#
# COMPACT_ATOMS: atom_id res chain seq x y z
N MET A 1 -22.03 -3.51 30.17
CA MET A 1 -20.66 -3.00 30.41
C MET A 1 -19.95 -2.90 29.06
N PRO A 2 -19.67 -1.68 28.55
CA PRO A 2 -18.89 -1.49 27.32
C PRO A 2 -17.72 -0.50 27.50
N SER A 3 -16.48 -1.01 27.61
CA SER A 3 -15.27 -0.17 27.68
C SER A 3 -14.07 -0.81 26.98
N ASN A 4 -13.65 -2.01 27.39
CA ASN A 4 -12.38 -2.61 26.93
C ASN A 4 -12.39 -2.89 25.41
N LYS A 5 -13.53 -3.31 24.83
CA LYS A 5 -13.67 -3.41 23.37
C LYS A 5 -13.50 -2.07 22.67
N VAL A 6 -13.90 -0.94 23.28
CA VAL A 6 -13.72 0.40 22.68
C VAL A 6 -12.26 0.82 22.75
N LEU A 7 -11.54 0.56 23.84
CA LEU A 7 -10.11 0.88 23.92
C LEU A 7 -9.26 -0.03 23.02
N ALA A 8 -9.59 -1.31 22.94
CA ALA A 8 -8.96 -2.25 21.99
C ALA A 8 -9.23 -1.84 20.54
N VAL A 9 -10.48 -1.52 20.17
CA VAL A 9 -10.81 -0.99 18.84
C VAL A 9 -10.14 0.36 18.59
N THR A 10 -9.98 1.24 19.59
CA THR A 10 -9.27 2.52 19.41
C THR A 10 -7.76 2.30 19.23
N GLY A 11 -7.16 1.34 19.93
CA GLY A 11 -5.77 0.91 19.74
C GLY A 11 -5.54 0.24 18.39
N ALA A 12 -6.45 -0.65 17.97
CA ALA A 12 -6.45 -1.25 16.64
C ALA A 12 -6.70 -0.22 15.53
N VAL A 13 -7.52 0.81 15.77
CA VAL A 13 -7.69 1.97 14.87
C VAL A 13 -6.45 2.88 14.87
N LEU A 14 -5.67 2.91 15.95
CA LEU A 14 -4.38 3.62 15.97
C LEU A 14 -3.27 2.83 15.25
N ALA A 15 -3.25 1.50 15.36
CA ALA A 15 -2.40 0.65 14.53
C ALA A 15 -2.83 0.71 13.05
N SER A 16 -4.14 0.67 12.76
CA SER A 16 -4.68 0.69 11.38
C SER A 16 -4.53 2.05 10.71
N ALA A 17 -4.88 3.15 11.38
CA ALA A 17 -4.80 4.48 10.75
C ALA A 17 -3.36 5.00 10.60
N ALA A 18 -2.36 4.31 11.17
CA ALA A 18 -0.94 4.52 10.87
C ALA A 18 -0.53 3.94 9.50
N LEU A 19 -1.44 3.20 8.86
CA LEU A 19 -1.26 2.44 7.62
C LEU A 19 -2.22 2.92 6.52
N ILE A 20 -2.97 4.01 6.77
CA ILE A 20 -3.91 4.59 5.79
C ILE A 20 -3.16 5.35 4.68
N GLY A 21 -2.64 4.57 3.72
CA GLY A 21 -2.24 5.06 2.39
C GLY A 21 -3.34 4.92 1.33
N THR A 22 -4.36 4.09 1.58
CA THR A 22 -5.26 3.56 0.53
C THR A 22 -6.76 3.75 0.76
N VAL A 23 -7.22 4.10 1.97
CA VAL A 23 -8.65 4.34 2.28
C VAL A 23 -8.84 5.66 3.06
N ALA A 24 -9.30 6.69 2.38
CA ALA A 24 -9.35 8.07 2.88
C ALA A 24 -10.22 8.27 4.15
N VAL A 25 -9.61 8.70 5.26
CA VAL A 25 -10.34 9.28 6.40
C VAL A 25 -10.40 10.80 6.24
N MET A 26 -11.47 11.27 5.62
CA MET A 26 -11.62 12.66 5.18
C MET A 26 -12.29 13.53 6.26
N ARG A 27 -11.80 14.76 6.49
CA ARG A 27 -12.54 15.80 7.23
C ARG A 27 -12.15 17.21 6.82
N SER A 28 -13.07 17.90 6.15
CA SER A 28 -12.95 19.34 5.85
C SER A 28 -13.31 20.21 7.06
N SER A 29 -12.78 21.44 7.14
CA SER A 29 -13.04 22.35 8.27
C SER A 29 -13.12 23.83 7.87
N LYS A 30 -14.36 24.34 7.73
CA LYS A 30 -14.80 25.76 7.79
C LYS A 30 -16.29 25.82 7.42
N LYS A 31 -17.10 26.79 7.88
CA LYS A 31 -16.89 27.89 8.84
C LYS A 31 -18.25 28.16 9.52
N ARG A 32 -18.29 28.85 10.67
CA ARG A 32 -19.56 29.36 11.22
C ARG A 32 -20.19 30.39 10.28
N THR A 33 -21.50 30.26 10.11
CA THR A 33 -22.46 31.36 9.97
C THR A 33 -23.66 30.98 10.85
N GLU A 34 -24.31 31.96 11.49
CA GLU A 34 -25.38 31.74 12.47
C GLU A 34 -26.77 32.10 11.88
N ASP A 35 -27.82 31.72 12.61
CA ASP A 35 -29.23 32.17 12.58
C ASP A 35 -30.31 31.57 11.64
N ASN A 36 -31.46 31.30 12.30
CA ASN A 36 -32.88 31.26 11.86
C ASN A 36 -33.45 30.04 11.08
N ASP A 37 -33.92 29.04 11.85
CA ASP A 37 -35.33 28.65 12.09
C ASP A 37 -36.40 28.53 10.97
N VAL A 38 -37.42 27.72 11.31
CA VAL A 38 -38.81 27.63 10.78
C VAL A 38 -39.12 26.61 9.65
N ASP A 39 -39.46 25.39 10.11
CA ASP A 39 -40.63 24.55 9.71
C ASP A 39 -40.88 23.97 8.29
N ALA A 40 -41.71 22.91 8.36
CA ALA A 40 -42.69 22.42 7.39
C ALA A 40 -42.26 21.54 6.18
N PHE A 41 -42.69 20.27 6.29
CA PHE A 41 -43.29 19.45 5.22
C PHE A 41 -43.67 20.18 3.93
N SER A 42 -43.22 19.67 2.78
CA SER A 42 -44.12 19.08 1.76
C SER A 42 -43.40 18.48 0.55
N ALA A 43 -43.96 17.40 0.02
CA ALA A 43 -43.76 16.88 -1.32
C ALA A 43 -45.07 16.18 -1.77
N PRO A 44 -45.30 15.86 -3.06
CA PRO A 44 -44.63 16.30 -4.29
C PRO A 44 -45.65 16.96 -5.28
N LEU A 45 -45.27 17.23 -6.55
CA LEU A 45 -46.03 16.79 -7.76
C LEU A 45 -45.46 17.23 -9.13
N ASN A 46 -45.31 16.23 -10.01
CA ASN A 46 -45.41 16.19 -11.49
C ASN A 46 -45.45 17.48 -12.35
N SER A 47 -44.54 17.57 -13.32
CA SER A 47 -44.81 17.49 -14.79
C SER A 47 -43.48 17.40 -15.56
N LEU A 48 -43.26 16.53 -16.56
CA LEU A 48 -43.91 16.30 -17.87
C LEU A 48 -43.82 17.48 -18.85
N LEU A 49 -42.79 17.47 -19.73
CA LEU A 49 -42.97 17.23 -21.17
C LEU A 49 -41.64 17.06 -21.94
N LYS A 50 -41.74 16.74 -23.26
CA LYS A 50 -40.62 16.30 -24.12
C LYS A 50 -40.46 17.19 -25.37
N SER A 51 -39.24 17.55 -25.73
CA SER A 51 -38.71 17.56 -27.11
C SER A 51 -37.21 17.92 -27.14
N LYS A 52 -36.49 17.84 -28.26
CA LYS A 52 -36.09 16.66 -29.07
C LYS A 52 -35.33 17.18 -30.32
N LYS A 53 -34.00 17.01 -30.35
CA LYS A 53 -33.10 17.35 -31.50
C LYS A 53 -33.04 18.89 -31.80
N GLN A 54 -32.10 19.42 -32.58
CA GLN A 54 -31.07 18.80 -33.43
C GLN A 54 -29.73 19.59 -33.38
N ALA A 55 -28.64 18.98 -33.85
CA ALA A 55 -27.31 19.60 -33.94
C ALA A 55 -26.99 20.11 -35.37
N VAL A 56 -25.85 20.80 -35.53
CA VAL A 56 -24.78 20.59 -36.56
C VAL A 56 -24.07 21.91 -36.95
N SER A 57 -22.72 21.90 -36.90
CA SER A 57 -21.76 22.79 -37.61
C SER A 57 -21.75 24.32 -37.32
N ALA A 58 -20.73 25.10 -37.70
CA ALA A 58 -19.26 24.91 -37.78
C ALA A 58 -18.63 26.28 -38.17
N ASP A 59 -17.30 26.41 -38.02
CA ASP A 59 -16.43 27.43 -38.62
C ASP A 59 -16.68 28.92 -38.22
N SER A 60 -15.73 29.86 -38.30
CA SER A 60 -14.40 29.87 -38.94
C SER A 60 -13.39 30.76 -38.17
N ASN A 61 -12.11 30.67 -38.57
CA ASN A 61 -10.98 31.48 -38.08
C ASN A 61 -11.12 32.99 -38.40
N THR A 62 -10.33 33.86 -37.75
CA THR A 62 -9.13 34.53 -38.35
C THR A 62 -8.45 35.49 -37.34
N ALA A 63 -7.14 35.68 -37.50
CA ALA A 63 -6.21 36.38 -36.59
C ALA A 63 -6.11 37.92 -36.75
N GLN A 64 -5.50 38.60 -35.76
CA GLN A 64 -4.31 39.51 -35.87
C GLN A 64 -3.97 40.04 -34.44
N ILE A 65 -2.74 40.02 -33.88
CA ILE A 65 -1.41 40.62 -34.22
C ILE A 65 -1.26 42.10 -33.76
N SER A 66 -0.07 42.47 -33.21
CA SER A 66 0.39 43.79 -32.66
C SER A 66 0.12 43.96 -31.14
N GLU A 67 1.08 44.26 -30.24
CA GLU A 67 2.12 45.32 -30.13
C GLU A 67 1.57 46.72 -29.75
N ALA A 68 2.18 47.56 -28.88
CA ALA A 68 3.26 47.41 -27.88
C ALA A 68 3.39 48.71 -27.01
N ILE A 69 4.45 48.81 -26.16
CA ILE A 69 5.08 50.05 -25.61
C ILE A 69 4.44 50.76 -24.37
N ALA A 70 5.00 50.42 -23.19
CA ALA A 70 5.70 51.25 -22.17
C ALA A 70 5.25 52.65 -21.66
N SER A 71 5.66 52.93 -20.39
CA SER A 71 5.94 54.24 -19.75
C SER A 71 4.75 55.17 -19.40
N GLU A 72 4.75 55.98 -18.32
CA GLU A 72 5.67 56.09 -17.15
C GLU A 72 5.04 56.84 -15.94
N THR A 73 5.87 57.08 -14.89
CA THR A 73 5.85 58.10 -13.80
C THR A 73 4.78 59.23 -13.79
N ALA A 74 4.34 59.81 -12.66
CA ALA A 74 4.58 59.69 -11.20
C ALA A 74 3.39 60.41 -10.45
N ALA A 75 3.36 60.86 -9.18
CA ALA A 75 4.36 61.09 -8.14
C ALA A 75 3.74 61.27 -6.73
N SER A 76 4.61 61.43 -5.72
CA SER A 76 4.40 62.25 -4.49
C SER A 76 3.48 61.72 -3.36
N GLN A 77 3.79 61.94 -2.07
CA GLN A 77 4.99 62.51 -1.43
C GLN A 77 5.07 62.17 0.08
N GLU A 78 6.32 62.08 0.59
CA GLU A 78 6.75 62.48 1.95
C GLU A 78 6.25 61.72 3.21
N LYS A 79 6.99 61.65 4.34
CA LYS A 79 8.32 62.22 4.68
C LYS A 79 9.08 61.34 5.70
N GLU A 80 10.41 61.25 5.55
CA GLU A 80 11.52 61.48 6.53
C GLU A 80 11.38 61.00 8.01
N LYS A 81 12.43 60.67 8.79
CA LYS A 81 13.93 60.81 8.78
C LYS A 81 14.50 59.87 9.90
N SER A 82 15.79 59.62 10.19
CA SER A 82 17.15 60.02 9.73
C SER A 82 18.19 59.01 10.36
N VAL A 83 19.52 58.93 10.11
CA VAL A 83 20.48 59.30 9.04
C VAL A 83 21.87 58.71 9.40
N VAL A 84 22.50 57.93 8.50
CA VAL A 84 23.95 57.91 8.11
C VAL A 84 25.05 57.68 9.21
N THR A 85 26.10 56.86 9.01
CA THR A 85 27.42 57.29 8.44
C THR A 85 28.35 56.12 8.05
N THR A 86 29.28 56.36 7.11
CA THR A 86 30.00 55.38 6.29
C THR A 86 31.55 55.47 6.31
N GLN A 87 32.23 54.31 6.39
CA GLN A 87 33.50 53.94 5.70
C GLN A 87 34.76 54.87 5.83
N PRO A 88 35.87 54.70 5.06
CA PRO A 88 36.90 53.63 5.23
C PRO A 88 38.38 54.12 5.20
N LYS A 89 39.36 53.22 5.48
CA LYS A 89 40.80 53.22 5.05
C LYS A 89 41.61 52.12 5.82
N ALA A 90 42.82 51.69 5.46
CA ALA A 90 43.47 51.42 4.15
C ALA A 90 44.85 50.71 4.32
N VAL A 91 45.11 49.68 3.51
CA VAL A 91 46.40 49.13 3.00
C VAL A 91 47.70 49.24 3.85
N LYS A 92 48.28 48.06 4.15
CA LYS A 92 49.73 47.80 3.95
C LYS A 92 49.97 46.33 3.57
N LYS A 93 51.21 45.98 3.21
CA LYS A 93 51.54 44.89 2.27
C LYS A 93 52.82 44.15 2.69
N ASP A 94 52.84 42.83 2.46
CA ASP A 94 53.95 41.95 2.05
C ASP A 94 53.83 40.55 2.72
N ALA A 95 54.32 39.42 2.19
CA ALA A 95 54.45 38.94 0.81
C ALA A 95 55.09 37.53 0.84
N LEU A 96 54.34 36.44 0.59
CA LEU A 96 54.84 35.14 0.12
C LEU A 96 53.68 34.18 -0.20
N ALA A 97 53.92 33.25 -1.12
CA ALA A 97 53.03 32.23 -1.68
C ALA A 97 53.86 30.94 -1.92
N PRO A 98 53.31 29.74 -2.27
CA PRO A 98 51.98 29.48 -2.85
C PRO A 98 51.24 28.22 -2.31
N THR A 99 50.14 27.82 -2.99
CA THR A 99 49.50 26.48 -3.03
C THR A 99 49.01 25.86 -1.70
N ASP A 100 47.79 25.34 -1.53
CA ASP A 100 46.78 24.86 -2.50
C ASP A 100 45.34 25.23 -2.10
N SER A 101 44.44 25.27 -3.08
CA SER A 101 42.99 25.50 -2.87
C SER A 101 42.18 24.22 -3.12
N LYS A 102 41.75 23.53 -2.05
CA LYS A 102 40.87 22.35 -2.13
C LYS A 102 39.52 22.58 -1.45
N ILE A 103 38.50 22.72 -2.28
CA ILE A 103 37.05 22.62 -2.03
C ILE A 103 36.53 21.83 -3.25
N PRO A 104 35.64 20.82 -3.12
CA PRO A 104 34.51 20.80 -2.19
C PRO A 104 34.32 19.53 -1.33
N ALA A 105 33.92 19.75 -0.08
CA ALA A 105 33.32 18.74 0.80
C ALA A 105 31.86 18.39 0.44
N ALA A 106 31.53 18.43 -0.87
CA ALA A 106 30.21 18.09 -1.41
C ALA A 106 30.18 16.70 -2.08
N VAL A 107 31.36 16.10 -2.30
CA VAL A 107 31.48 14.75 -2.88
C VAL A 107 31.28 13.67 -1.82
N ASP A 108 31.78 13.89 -0.60
CA ASP A 108 31.67 12.93 0.52
C ASP A 108 30.21 12.63 0.90
N ALA A 109 29.32 13.64 0.90
CA ALA A 109 27.91 13.42 1.24
C ALA A 109 27.18 12.49 0.26
N ALA A 110 27.54 12.54 -1.03
CA ALA A 110 27.01 11.60 -2.03
C ALA A 110 27.67 10.22 -1.91
N ALA A 111 28.95 10.16 -1.51
CA ALA A 111 29.64 8.90 -1.26
C ALA A 111 29.07 8.15 -0.05
N SER A 112 28.87 8.82 1.10
CA SER A 112 28.28 8.19 2.30
C SER A 112 26.84 7.73 2.07
N LEU A 113 26.01 8.47 1.33
CA LEU A 113 24.66 8.02 0.96
C LEU A 113 24.67 6.80 0.01
N LEU A 114 25.71 6.66 -0.83
CA LEU A 114 25.91 5.46 -1.65
C LEU A 114 26.45 4.29 -0.82
N GLU A 115 27.32 4.54 0.15
CA GLU A 115 27.90 3.53 1.04
C GLU A 115 26.84 2.97 2.00
N GLU A 116 26.00 3.83 2.59
CA GLU A 116 24.84 3.46 3.41
C GLU A 116 23.80 2.66 2.60
N ALA A 117 23.51 3.08 1.36
CA ALA A 117 22.63 2.33 0.45
C ALA A 117 23.23 1.01 -0.09
N LEU A 118 24.55 0.83 0.00
CA LEU A 118 25.23 -0.43 -0.34
C LEU A 118 25.30 -1.39 0.85
N ASP A 119 25.43 -0.88 2.07
CA ASP A 119 25.39 -1.67 3.31
C ASP A 119 23.97 -2.26 3.54
N GLU A 120 22.90 -1.55 3.12
CA GLU A 120 21.54 -2.12 3.04
C GLU A 120 21.40 -3.30 2.04
N LEU A 121 22.34 -3.47 1.10
CA LEU A 121 22.29 -4.47 0.03
C LEU A 121 23.16 -5.72 0.28
N GLU A 122 23.95 -5.77 1.37
CA GLU A 122 24.68 -6.98 1.77
C GLU A 122 23.92 -7.79 2.85
N PRO A 123 23.52 -9.05 2.59
CA PRO A 123 23.10 -9.94 3.66
C PRO A 123 24.31 -10.29 4.53
N MET A 124 24.34 -9.79 5.77
CA MET A 124 25.48 -9.87 6.69
C MET A 124 26.19 -11.23 6.67
N ARG A 125 27.42 -11.25 6.15
CA ARG A 125 28.34 -12.36 6.39
C ARG A 125 28.70 -12.40 7.87
N GLN A 126 28.39 -13.51 8.53
CA GLN A 126 28.93 -13.79 9.87
C GLN A 126 30.45 -13.80 9.79
N GLY A 127 31.11 -13.06 10.69
CA GLY A 127 32.56 -12.85 10.66
C GLY A 127 33.32 -14.15 10.89
N ALA A 128 34.04 -14.63 9.87
CA ALA A 128 34.93 -15.78 9.98
C ALA A 128 36.32 -15.32 10.47
N SER A 129 36.76 -15.88 11.61
CA SER A 129 38.13 -15.70 12.09
C SER A 129 39.11 -16.60 11.31
N GLU A 130 40.33 -16.09 11.19
CA GLU A 130 41.58 -16.61 10.62
C GLU A 130 41.70 -18.05 10.03
N GLU A 131 42.56 -18.11 9.01
CA GLU A 131 42.92 -19.25 8.16
C GLU A 131 43.07 -20.64 8.82
N THR A 132 42.58 -21.68 8.13
CA THR A 132 43.32 -22.96 8.01
C THR A 132 43.01 -23.60 6.65
N LYS A 133 44.04 -24.11 5.96
CA LYS A 133 43.89 -24.77 4.64
C LYS A 133 43.35 -26.19 4.80
N GLY A 134 42.25 -26.51 4.11
CA GLY A 134 41.63 -27.84 4.09
C GLY A 134 41.06 -28.20 2.71
N THR A 135 41.11 -29.48 2.34
CA THR A 135 40.75 -29.97 1.01
C THR A 135 39.24 -30.03 0.77
N ILE A 136 38.81 -29.76 -0.45
CA ILE A 136 37.41 -29.86 -0.90
C ILE A 136 36.89 -31.30 -0.72
N ASN A 137 35.75 -31.42 -0.03
CA ASN A 137 34.80 -32.52 -0.18
C ASN A 137 33.39 -31.91 -0.24
N GLN A 138 32.57 -32.33 -1.20
CA GLN A 138 31.18 -31.91 -1.27
C GLN A 138 30.36 -32.61 -0.18
N ILE A 139 29.70 -31.83 0.67
CA ILE A 139 28.61 -32.30 1.52
C ILE A 139 27.40 -31.42 1.19
N THR A 140 26.30 -32.05 0.78
CA THR A 140 25.03 -31.39 0.54
C THR A 140 24.42 -31.00 1.88
N THR A 141 24.66 -29.77 2.33
CA THR A 141 24.05 -29.26 3.56
C THR A 141 22.61 -28.86 3.29
N GLU A 142 21.66 -29.76 3.59
CA GLU A 142 20.29 -29.34 3.85
C GLU A 142 20.31 -28.32 5.00
N VAL A 143 19.71 -27.15 4.79
CA VAL A 143 19.57 -26.15 5.87
C VAL A 143 18.43 -26.60 6.76
N THR A 144 18.71 -27.56 7.65
CA THR A 144 17.79 -27.97 8.70
C THR A 144 17.55 -26.76 9.62
N THR A 145 16.35 -26.18 9.56
CA THR A 145 15.96 -25.11 10.48
C THR A 145 15.99 -25.63 11.91
N THR A 146 16.93 -25.14 12.72
CA THR A 146 17.00 -25.45 14.16
C THR A 146 15.87 -24.74 14.89
N HIS A 147 14.65 -25.28 14.76
CA HIS A 147 13.46 -24.84 15.47
C HIS A 147 13.64 -25.04 16.99
N ASN A 148 13.98 -23.96 17.68
CA ASN A 148 13.64 -23.84 19.10
C ASN A 148 12.11 -23.81 19.21
N ALA A 149 11.52 -24.88 19.74
CA ALA A 149 10.09 -25.19 19.65
C ALA A 149 9.19 -24.36 20.61
N ASP A 150 9.55 -23.11 20.86
CA ASP A 150 9.12 -22.32 22.02
C ASP A 150 8.69 -20.88 21.64
N GLY A 151 8.22 -20.70 20.40
CA GLY A 151 7.74 -19.42 19.86
C GLY A 151 6.63 -19.64 18.81
N LYS A 152 5.66 -18.73 18.75
CA LYS A 152 4.53 -18.81 17.82
C LYS A 152 4.96 -18.32 16.44
N MET A 153 4.64 -19.09 15.40
CA MET A 153 5.01 -18.79 14.01
C MET A 153 3.77 -18.36 13.20
N PHE A 154 3.91 -17.25 12.48
CA PHE A 154 2.92 -16.71 11.54
C PHE A 154 3.51 -16.78 10.13
N GLN A 155 3.38 -17.96 9.50
CA GLN A 155 4.11 -18.31 8.29
C GLN A 155 3.79 -17.39 7.10
N HIS A 156 2.52 -17.00 6.94
CA HIS A 156 2.04 -16.10 5.88
C HIS A 156 2.52 -14.65 6.04
N LEU A 157 3.03 -14.27 7.22
CA LEU A 157 3.54 -12.94 7.52
C LEU A 157 5.08 -12.88 7.61
N GLY A 158 5.75 -14.03 7.46
CA GLY A 158 7.20 -14.14 7.62
C GLY A 158 7.71 -13.91 9.04
N ILE A 159 6.90 -14.17 10.07
CA ILE A 159 7.24 -13.87 11.48
C ILE A 159 7.28 -15.14 12.33
N SER A 160 8.23 -15.20 13.27
CA SER A 160 8.01 -15.89 14.53
C SER A 160 8.23 -14.94 15.72
N MET A 161 7.52 -15.20 16.81
CA MET A 161 7.55 -14.38 18.02
C MET A 161 7.56 -15.29 19.23
N LYS A 162 8.50 -15.07 20.15
CA LYS A 162 8.39 -15.57 21.53
C LYS A 162 7.78 -14.49 22.42
N VAL A 163 6.98 -14.93 23.39
CA VAL A 163 6.38 -14.08 24.43
C VAL A 163 6.72 -14.65 25.82
N PRO A 164 6.77 -13.84 26.89
CA PRO A 164 7.00 -14.33 28.24
C PRO A 164 5.92 -15.30 28.72
N GLU A 165 6.23 -16.10 29.74
CA GLU A 165 5.27 -17.00 30.38
C GLU A 165 4.04 -16.21 30.91
N GLY A 166 2.85 -16.75 30.67
CA GLY A 166 1.57 -16.09 31.01
C GLY A 166 1.09 -15.03 30.01
N TRP A 167 1.87 -14.67 28.99
CA TRP A 167 1.44 -13.75 27.94
C TRP A 167 0.78 -14.50 26.77
N GLU A 168 -0.18 -13.84 26.13
CA GLU A 168 -0.92 -14.36 24.99
C GLU A 168 -0.68 -13.52 23.74
N VAL A 169 -0.79 -14.17 22.57
CA VAL A 169 -0.52 -13.55 21.26
C VAL A 169 -1.47 -14.12 20.20
N ARG A 170 -2.19 -13.24 19.49
CA ARG A 170 -3.19 -13.59 18.46
C ARG A 170 -3.09 -12.67 17.26
N GLU A 171 -3.45 -13.22 16.11
CA GLU A 171 -3.77 -12.39 14.94
C GLU A 171 -5.18 -11.82 15.11
N GLU A 172 -5.38 -10.57 14.74
CA GLU A 172 -6.67 -9.87 14.77
C GLU A 172 -7.07 -9.43 13.37
N LEU A 173 -8.38 -9.44 13.11
CA LEU A 173 -8.94 -9.05 11.82
C LEU A 173 -8.63 -7.57 11.54
N SER A 174 -7.72 -7.32 10.60
CA SER A 174 -7.44 -5.98 10.12
C SER A 174 -8.65 -5.38 9.39
N PRO A 175 -9.01 -4.11 9.62
CA PRO A 175 -9.97 -3.37 8.80
C PRO A 175 -9.38 -2.93 7.45
N ILE A 176 -8.07 -3.06 7.26
CA ILE A 176 -7.34 -2.70 6.04
C ILE A 176 -6.93 -3.99 5.31
N PRO A 177 -7.39 -4.23 4.05
CA PRO A 177 -7.16 -5.50 3.35
C PRO A 177 -5.70 -5.90 3.10
N ASN A 178 -4.77 -4.93 3.03
CA ASN A 178 -3.34 -5.18 2.79
C ASN A 178 -2.49 -5.24 4.08
N VAL A 179 -3.12 -5.45 5.23
CA VAL A 179 -2.50 -5.43 6.55
C VAL A 179 -2.90 -6.67 7.36
N ALA A 180 -1.95 -7.27 8.08
CA ALA A 180 -2.21 -8.12 9.23
C ALA A 180 -1.89 -7.37 10.54
N MET A 181 -2.58 -7.74 11.62
CA MET A 181 -2.28 -7.24 12.98
C MET A 181 -2.12 -8.43 13.92
N ILE A 182 -1.01 -8.48 14.66
CA ILE A 182 -0.79 -9.43 15.76
C ILE A 182 -0.82 -8.64 17.07
N THR A 183 -1.81 -8.89 17.92
CA THR A 183 -1.92 -8.29 19.25
C THR A 183 -1.23 -9.20 20.29
N VAL A 184 -0.45 -8.58 21.18
CA VAL A 184 0.25 -9.22 22.30
C VAL A 184 -0.28 -8.64 23.61
N TRP A 185 -0.65 -9.48 24.58
CA TRP A 185 -1.16 -9.00 25.87
C TRP A 185 -0.81 -9.94 27.03
N ASN A 186 -0.86 -9.40 28.25
CA ASN A 186 -0.85 -10.19 29.48
C ASN A 186 -2.23 -10.06 30.15
N PRO A 187 -2.97 -11.16 30.39
CA PRO A 187 -4.26 -11.16 31.10
C PRO A 187 -4.22 -10.52 32.50
N GLU A 188 -3.05 -10.45 33.14
CA GLU A 188 -2.89 -9.74 34.41
C GLU A 188 -3.23 -8.24 34.29
N PHE A 189 -2.93 -7.59 33.15
CA PHE A 189 -3.18 -6.16 32.98
C PHE A 189 -4.67 -5.79 33.05
N GLU A 190 -5.59 -6.69 32.69
CA GLU A 190 -7.03 -6.44 32.84
C GLU A 190 -7.42 -6.22 34.31
N HIS A 191 -6.68 -6.85 35.22
CA HIS A 191 -6.88 -6.86 36.67
C HIS A 191 -6.08 -5.75 37.40
N PHE A 192 -5.37 -4.87 36.68
CA PHE A 192 -4.56 -3.83 37.30
C PHE A 192 -5.42 -2.78 38.04
N PRO A 193 -4.94 -2.26 39.19
CA PRO A 193 -5.58 -1.13 39.84
C PRO A 193 -5.69 0.06 38.87
N ASN A 194 -6.93 0.52 38.63
CA ASN A 194 -7.27 1.57 37.67
C ASN A 194 -7.09 1.17 36.18
N SER A 195 -7.30 -0.09 35.80
CA SER A 195 -7.33 -0.52 34.38
C SER A 195 -8.36 0.24 33.52
N GLU A 196 -9.36 0.89 34.15
CA GLU A 196 -10.29 1.84 33.51
C GLU A 196 -9.63 3.13 32.99
N MET A 197 -8.44 3.51 33.47
CA MET A 197 -7.73 4.69 32.96
C MET A 197 -7.13 4.42 31.58
N PRO A 198 -7.30 5.30 30.58
CA PRO A 198 -6.70 5.14 29.27
C PRO A 198 -5.18 4.92 29.33
N GLY A 199 -4.71 3.86 28.67
CA GLY A 199 -3.30 3.46 28.67
C GLY A 199 -2.78 2.87 29.99
N ALA A 200 -3.62 2.56 30.98
CA ALA A 200 -3.22 1.74 32.14
C ALA A 200 -2.98 0.28 31.74
N VAL A 201 -3.83 -0.26 30.86
CA VAL A 201 -3.52 -1.47 30.08
C VAL A 201 -2.67 -1.05 28.89
N PRO A 202 -1.49 -1.67 28.65
CA PRO A 202 -0.71 -1.41 27.45
C PRO A 202 -1.32 -2.13 26.24
N VAL A 203 -1.42 -1.41 25.13
CA VAL A 203 -1.74 -1.97 23.81
C VAL A 203 -0.42 -2.25 23.10
N ILE A 204 -0.20 -3.50 22.70
CA ILE A 204 1.02 -3.93 22.00
C ILE A 204 0.58 -4.67 20.73
N ILE A 205 0.95 -4.13 19.58
CA ILE A 205 0.51 -4.61 18.26
C ILE A 205 1.73 -4.66 17.34
N LEU A 206 1.95 -5.80 16.69
CA LEU A 206 2.79 -5.91 15.49
C LEU A 206 1.88 -5.84 14.27
N SER A 207 1.90 -4.74 13.53
CA SER A 207 1.26 -4.68 12.21
C SER A 207 2.24 -5.00 11.09
N VAL A 208 1.72 -5.61 10.03
CA VAL A 208 2.47 -6.09 8.86
C VAL A 208 1.74 -5.61 7.62
N GLU A 209 2.31 -4.65 6.89
CA GLU A 209 1.68 -3.99 5.74
C GLU A 209 2.36 -4.37 4.42
N ASP A 210 1.57 -4.70 3.41
CA ASP A 210 2.04 -4.80 2.03
C ASP A 210 2.20 -3.40 1.42
N ILE A 211 3.45 -2.93 1.32
CA ILE A 211 3.81 -1.61 0.76
C ILE A 211 4.46 -1.70 -0.63
N ARG A 212 4.41 -2.86 -1.30
CA ARG A 212 4.85 -3.02 -2.71
C ARG A 212 4.27 -1.95 -3.63
N GLY A 213 3.02 -1.54 -3.37
CA GLY A 213 2.30 -0.52 -4.13
C GLY A 213 2.90 0.88 -4.04
N GLU A 214 3.60 1.22 -2.96
CA GLU A 214 4.30 2.50 -2.80
C GLU A 214 5.81 2.39 -3.03
N ASN A 215 6.38 1.19 -2.83
CA ASN A 215 7.79 0.82 -2.95
C ASN A 215 8.76 1.67 -2.10
N LEU A 216 8.33 2.04 -0.88
CA LEU A 216 9.12 2.88 0.05
C LEU A 216 10.27 2.09 0.69
N ASN A 217 11.43 2.72 0.90
CA ASN A 217 12.48 2.18 1.77
C ASN A 217 12.16 2.47 3.25
N LEU A 218 13.01 2.01 4.19
CA LEU A 218 12.78 2.21 5.62
C LEU A 218 12.68 3.69 6.03
N VAL A 219 13.51 4.56 5.46
CA VAL A 219 13.52 6.00 5.79
C VAL A 219 12.26 6.69 5.28
N GLU A 220 11.83 6.37 4.06
CA GLU A 220 10.61 6.92 3.45
C GLU A 220 9.34 6.38 4.14
N PHE A 221 9.32 5.10 4.50
CA PHE A 221 8.22 4.50 5.27
C PHE A 221 8.15 5.05 6.69
N LYS A 222 9.30 5.30 7.34
CA LYS A 222 9.40 6.01 8.63
C LYS A 222 8.74 7.37 8.55
N ASP A 223 9.05 8.21 7.56
CA ASP A 223 8.44 9.53 7.46
C ASP A 223 6.94 9.47 7.14
N ARG A 224 6.49 8.53 6.30
CA ARG A 224 5.04 8.22 6.13
C ARG A 224 4.38 7.83 7.46
N SER A 225 4.97 6.89 8.19
CA SER A 225 4.45 6.38 9.48
C SER A 225 4.41 7.49 10.54
N LYS A 226 5.39 8.40 10.51
CA LYS A 226 5.48 9.58 11.37
C LYS A 226 4.37 10.58 11.12
N ASP A 227 4.17 11.00 9.87
CA ASP A 227 3.13 11.96 9.52
C ASP A 227 1.73 11.41 9.81
N LEU A 228 1.48 10.11 9.51
CA LEU A 228 0.24 9.43 9.87
C LEU A 228 0.04 9.36 11.40
N SER A 229 1.05 8.89 12.16
CA SER A 229 0.99 8.82 13.63
C SER A 229 0.68 10.18 14.25
N MET A 230 1.32 11.25 13.77
CA MET A 230 1.10 12.63 14.21
C MET A 230 -0.31 13.13 13.87
N GLN A 231 -0.81 12.87 12.65
CA GLN A 231 -2.18 13.21 12.27
C GLN A 231 -3.22 12.49 13.12
N GLN A 232 -3.01 11.19 13.43
CA GLN A 232 -3.91 10.40 14.26
C GLN A 232 -3.99 10.91 15.70
N MET A 233 -2.85 11.11 16.36
CA MET A 233 -2.82 11.61 17.74
C MET A 233 -3.43 13.02 17.85
N LEU A 234 -3.19 13.87 16.85
CA LEU A 234 -3.86 15.17 16.74
C LEU A 234 -5.38 15.02 16.59
N MET A 235 -5.85 14.04 15.81
CA MET A 235 -7.29 13.71 15.69
C MET A 235 -7.89 13.20 17.01
N MET A 236 -7.15 12.46 17.84
CA MET A 236 -7.63 12.00 19.16
C MET A 236 -8.03 13.16 20.08
N THR A 237 -7.33 14.31 20.00
CA THR A 237 -7.69 15.51 20.77
C THR A 237 -8.62 16.47 20.03
N GLY A 238 -9.17 16.06 18.88
CA GLY A 238 -9.99 16.92 18.03
C GLY A 238 -9.22 18.11 17.42
N GLY A 239 -7.90 18.02 17.33
CA GLY A 239 -7.01 19.11 16.89
C GLY A 239 -6.61 20.11 17.97
N VAL A 240 -6.97 19.88 19.25
CA VAL A 240 -6.76 20.85 20.33
C VAL A 240 -5.33 20.82 20.88
N VAL A 241 -4.69 19.64 20.93
CA VAL A 241 -3.33 19.48 21.48
C VAL A 241 -2.44 18.76 20.48
N GLN A 242 -1.37 19.42 20.04
CA GLN A 242 -0.39 18.83 19.14
C GLN A 242 0.39 17.69 19.82
N PRO A 243 0.55 16.52 19.16
CA PRO A 243 1.48 15.49 19.62
C PRO A 243 2.93 15.99 19.58
N ILE A 244 3.77 15.39 20.41
CA ILE A 244 5.20 15.73 20.51
C ILE A 244 6.02 14.47 20.17
N VAL A 245 6.78 14.53 19.08
CA VAL A 245 7.85 13.55 18.81
C VAL A 245 8.93 13.71 19.87
N ARG A 246 9.32 12.60 20.51
CA ARG A 246 10.37 12.53 21.54
C ARG A 246 11.67 11.97 20.99
N THR A 247 11.56 10.98 20.12
CA THR A 247 12.69 10.24 19.55
C THR A 247 12.36 9.91 18.10
N ASP A 248 13.33 10.13 17.21
CA ASP A 248 13.30 9.75 15.79
C ASP A 248 14.73 9.41 15.40
N SER A 249 15.10 8.13 15.49
CA SER A 249 16.49 7.68 15.35
C SER A 249 16.60 6.21 14.94
N SER A 250 17.67 5.90 14.20
CA SER A 250 18.07 4.51 13.93
C SER A 250 18.38 3.77 15.25
N VAL A 251 18.05 2.49 15.31
CA VAL A 251 18.29 1.59 16.45
C VAL A 251 18.67 0.19 15.95
N GLN A 252 18.94 -0.74 16.87
CA GLN A 252 19.04 -2.16 16.56
C GLN A 252 18.34 -2.96 17.67
N GLU A 253 17.02 -2.93 17.65
CA GLU A 253 16.17 -3.58 18.66
C GLU A 253 15.51 -4.82 18.06
N GLY A 254 16.18 -5.96 18.17
CA GLY A 254 15.78 -7.17 17.46
C GLY A 254 15.96 -6.99 15.95
N PRO A 255 14.90 -7.23 15.14
CA PRO A 255 14.95 -7.02 13.69
C PRO A 255 14.67 -5.56 13.29
N PHE A 256 14.28 -4.69 14.22
CA PHE A 256 13.86 -3.32 13.95
C PHE A 256 15.03 -2.34 13.92
N ARG A 257 15.17 -1.60 12.82
CA ARG A 257 16.28 -0.66 12.59
C ARG A 257 15.95 0.80 12.85
N HIS A 258 14.69 1.18 13.10
CA HIS A 258 14.31 2.56 13.46
C HIS A 258 13.30 2.63 14.60
N ILE A 259 13.40 3.66 15.44
CA ILE A 259 12.42 3.97 16.49
C ILE A 259 11.79 5.35 16.28
N LEU A 260 10.46 5.42 16.42
CA LEU A 260 9.71 6.66 16.56
C LEU A 260 9.00 6.64 17.91
N GLU A 261 9.25 7.64 18.75
CA GLU A 261 8.59 7.78 20.05
C GLU A 261 7.80 9.08 20.13
N TYR A 262 6.61 9.01 20.71
CA TYR A 262 5.68 10.13 20.80
C TYR A 262 5.10 10.28 22.21
N SER A 263 4.66 11.49 22.54
CA SER A 263 3.74 11.74 23.64
C SER A 263 2.56 12.60 23.19
N GLN A 264 1.34 12.17 23.51
CA GLN A 264 0.11 12.93 23.30
C GLN A 264 -0.58 13.17 24.64
N SER A 265 -0.71 14.43 25.04
CA SER A 265 -1.54 14.82 26.18
C SER A 265 -3.00 14.90 25.74
N MET A 266 -3.88 14.22 26.47
CA MET A 266 -5.30 14.06 26.17
C MET A 266 -6.17 14.79 27.21
N PRO A 267 -7.04 15.73 26.78
CA PRO A 267 -8.02 16.33 27.67
C PRO A 267 -8.96 15.27 28.28
N PRO A 268 -9.31 15.35 29.57
CA PRO A 268 -8.95 16.45 30.48
C PRO A 268 -7.55 16.34 31.11
N PHE A 269 -7.10 15.14 31.52
CA PHE A 269 -5.89 14.99 32.37
C PHE A 269 -5.13 13.65 32.22
N PHE A 270 -4.93 13.10 31.02
CA PHE A 270 -4.05 11.92 30.86
C PHE A 270 -3.05 12.06 29.71
N ASP A 271 -1.86 11.51 29.88
CA ASP A 271 -0.84 11.44 28.84
C ASP A 271 -0.75 10.01 28.28
N LEU A 272 -0.61 9.90 26.96
CA LEU A 272 -0.22 8.67 26.27
C LEU A 272 1.23 8.80 25.79
N SER A 273 1.97 7.69 25.89
CA SER A 273 3.26 7.49 25.27
C SER A 273 3.12 6.37 24.25
N VAL A 274 3.64 6.60 23.05
CA VAL A 274 3.63 5.63 21.95
C VAL A 274 5.07 5.40 21.50
N ILE A 275 5.44 4.14 21.30
CA ILE A 275 6.69 3.72 20.67
C ILE A 275 6.32 2.90 19.44
N ASN A 276 6.81 3.28 18.27
CA ASN A 276 6.80 2.45 17.07
C ASN A 276 8.25 2.01 16.78
N LEU A 277 8.52 0.71 16.77
CA LEU A 277 9.73 0.13 16.19
C LEU A 277 9.42 -0.31 14.76
N LEU A 278 10.29 0.05 13.81
CA LEU A 278 10.04 -0.05 12.37
C LEU A 278 11.10 -0.91 11.67
N GLU A 279 10.64 -1.70 10.69
CA GLU A 279 11.50 -2.38 9.71
C GLU A 279 10.79 -2.50 8.35
N VAL A 280 11.56 -2.50 7.25
CA VAL A 280 11.05 -2.76 5.89
C VAL A 280 11.92 -3.82 5.22
N ARG A 281 11.30 -4.86 4.65
CA ARG A 281 11.96 -5.93 3.88
C ARG A 281 11.08 -6.34 2.70
N ASN A 282 11.67 -6.44 1.50
CA ASN A 282 11.03 -7.01 0.29
C ASN A 282 9.64 -6.43 -0.08
N GLY A 283 9.39 -5.15 0.22
CA GLY A 283 8.08 -4.51 -0.01
C GLY A 283 7.04 -4.77 1.09
N VAL A 284 7.44 -5.37 2.22
CA VAL A 284 6.64 -5.53 3.43
C VAL A 284 7.18 -4.61 4.52
N ALA A 285 6.31 -3.87 5.19
CA ALA A 285 6.63 -3.04 6.34
C ALA A 285 6.14 -3.68 7.64
N TYR A 286 6.95 -3.59 8.68
CA TYR A 286 6.71 -4.17 10.00
C TYR A 286 6.75 -3.06 11.06
N VAL A 287 5.67 -2.91 11.82
CA VAL A 287 5.55 -1.89 12.86
C VAL A 287 5.18 -2.55 14.19
N PHE A 288 6.15 -2.63 15.11
CA PHE A 288 5.88 -3.05 16.49
C PHE A 288 5.56 -1.81 17.32
N GLN A 289 4.26 -1.59 17.54
CA GLN A 289 3.72 -0.46 18.29
C GLN A 289 3.41 -0.85 19.74
N ILE A 290 3.83 0.00 20.68
CA ILE A 290 3.46 -0.05 22.09
C ILE A 290 2.81 1.29 22.44
N MET A 291 1.57 1.26 22.96
CA MET A 291 0.86 2.43 23.48
C MET A 291 0.40 2.21 24.91
N CYS A 292 0.83 3.06 25.83
CA CYS A 292 0.36 3.09 27.22
C CYS A 292 0.62 4.47 27.87
N ASN A 293 0.22 4.67 29.11
CA ASN A 293 0.55 5.91 29.83
C ASN A 293 2.05 5.92 30.24
N PRO A 294 2.70 7.09 30.41
CA PRO A 294 4.12 7.20 30.71
C PRO A 294 4.61 6.42 31.96
N LYS A 295 3.76 6.14 32.95
CA LYS A 295 4.16 5.36 34.13
C LYS A 295 4.33 3.88 33.77
N ILE A 296 3.35 3.32 33.06
CA ILE A 296 3.40 1.95 32.55
C ILE A 296 4.55 1.82 31.54
N MET A 297 4.74 2.80 30.65
CA MET A 297 5.85 2.81 29.70
C MET A 297 7.20 2.73 30.41
N ASN A 298 7.44 3.60 31.40
CA ASN A 298 8.72 3.63 32.11
C ASN A 298 8.95 2.37 33.00
N GLN A 299 7.89 1.74 33.50
CA GLN A 299 8.00 0.53 34.32
C GLN A 299 8.22 -0.73 33.46
N TYR A 300 7.56 -0.85 32.31
CA TYR A 300 7.51 -2.07 31.51
C TYR A 300 8.34 -2.02 30.20
N ARG A 301 8.95 -0.87 29.83
CA ARG A 301 9.86 -0.75 28.67
C ARG A 301 10.86 -1.90 28.55
N PRO A 302 11.55 -2.40 29.61
CA PRO A 302 12.48 -3.52 29.45
C PRO A 302 11.83 -4.79 28.89
N ILE A 303 10.58 -5.08 29.27
CA ILE A 303 9.81 -6.23 28.78
C ILE A 303 9.31 -5.97 27.35
N PHE A 304 8.86 -4.75 27.05
CA PHE A 304 8.46 -4.38 25.69
C PHE A 304 9.64 -4.42 24.69
N THR A 305 10.83 -4.00 25.12
CA THR A 305 12.07 -4.11 24.35
C THR A 305 12.54 -5.57 24.23
N GLN A 306 12.35 -6.40 25.26
CA GLN A 306 12.61 -7.84 25.16
C GLN A 306 11.68 -8.52 24.13
N LEU A 307 10.38 -8.22 24.14
CA LEU A 307 9.43 -8.69 23.12
C LEU A 307 9.88 -8.31 21.71
N ALA A 308 10.33 -7.07 21.49
CA ALA A 308 10.86 -6.63 20.20
C ALA A 308 12.12 -7.42 19.77
N ARG A 309 13.00 -7.76 20.73
CA ARG A 309 14.21 -8.59 20.50
C ARG A 309 13.91 -10.07 20.24
N GLU A 310 12.76 -10.55 20.69
CA GLU A 310 12.31 -11.94 20.53
C GLU A 310 11.36 -12.16 19.33
N ILE A 311 11.16 -11.13 18.51
CA ILE A 311 10.58 -11.25 17.16
C ILE A 311 11.68 -11.59 16.17
N VAL A 312 11.44 -12.59 15.31
CA VAL A 312 12.27 -12.91 14.15
C VAL A 312 11.47 -12.64 12.89
N ILE A 313 12.01 -11.78 12.02
CA ILE A 313 11.49 -11.57 10.66
C ILE A 313 12.31 -12.45 9.71
N THR A 314 11.61 -13.38 9.05
CA THR A 314 12.10 -14.18 7.93
C THR A 314 11.52 -13.56 6.65
N PRO A 315 12.30 -12.80 5.86
CA PRO A 315 11.76 -12.05 4.72
C PRO A 315 11.09 -12.96 3.70
N MET A 316 9.83 -12.67 3.37
CA MET A 316 9.08 -13.36 2.33
C MET A 316 9.68 -13.06 0.95
N GLU A 317 9.67 -14.02 0.02
CA GLU A 317 10.05 -13.76 -1.38
C GLU A 317 9.13 -12.72 -2.06
N SER A 318 7.84 -12.75 -1.69
CA SER A 318 6.82 -11.83 -2.19
C SER A 318 5.57 -11.94 -1.32
N SER A 319 4.96 -10.81 -0.98
CA SER A 319 3.63 -10.71 -0.39
C SER A 319 2.50 -10.94 -1.39
N SER A 320 2.77 -11.09 -2.70
CA SER A 320 1.70 -11.24 -3.71
C SER A 320 0.97 -12.58 -3.64
N LEU A 321 -0.36 -12.51 -3.64
CA LEU A 321 -1.28 -13.65 -3.72
C LEU A 321 -1.63 -14.02 -5.18
N GLY A 322 -1.43 -13.10 -6.12
CA GLY A 322 -1.65 -13.32 -7.55
C GLY A 322 -0.79 -12.42 -8.43
N PHE A 323 -1.10 -12.40 -9.72
CA PHE A 323 -0.43 -11.61 -10.75
C PHE A 323 -1.40 -11.22 -11.86
N PHE A 324 -1.04 -10.24 -12.69
CA PHE A 324 -1.74 -9.97 -13.95
C PHE A 324 -1.01 -10.64 -15.11
N ARG A 325 -1.75 -11.39 -15.93
CA ARG A 325 -1.28 -11.87 -17.24
C ARG A 325 -1.69 -10.87 -18.32
N VAL A 326 -0.70 -10.21 -18.90
CA VAL A 326 -0.86 -9.21 -19.97
C VAL A 326 -0.51 -9.85 -21.31
N HIS A 327 -1.40 -9.72 -22.30
CA HIS A 327 -1.20 -10.19 -23.67
C HIS A 327 -1.02 -8.99 -24.60
N THR A 328 -0.04 -9.05 -25.51
CA THR A 328 0.35 -7.94 -26.40
C THR A 328 0.11 -8.21 -27.89
N GLY A 329 -0.41 -9.39 -28.26
CA GLY A 329 -0.41 -9.89 -29.64
C GLY A 329 0.95 -10.38 -30.15
N LYS A 330 2.03 -10.23 -29.37
CA LYS A 330 3.38 -10.75 -29.64
C LYS A 330 3.87 -11.66 -28.51
N VAL A 331 3.62 -11.27 -27.26
CA VAL A 331 3.96 -12.00 -26.03
C VAL A 331 2.83 -11.99 -25.00
N SER A 332 2.83 -13.01 -24.15
CA SER A 332 2.17 -13.05 -22.84
C SER A 332 3.23 -12.85 -21.75
N VAL A 333 2.90 -12.11 -20.69
CA VAL A 333 3.81 -11.81 -19.57
C VAL A 333 3.03 -11.65 -18.26
N ASP A 334 3.59 -12.20 -17.18
CA ASP A 334 3.01 -12.17 -15.84
C ASP A 334 3.70 -11.08 -14.98
N ILE A 335 2.94 -10.07 -14.58
CA ILE A 335 3.40 -8.89 -13.82
C ILE A 335 2.77 -8.79 -12.43
N ASP A 336 3.41 -8.07 -11.52
CA ASP A 336 2.88 -7.80 -10.18
C ASP A 336 1.60 -6.96 -10.24
N THR A 337 0.62 -7.22 -9.35
CA THR A 337 -0.66 -6.49 -9.34
C THR A 337 -0.55 -5.01 -8.95
N THR A 338 0.64 -4.57 -8.51
CA THR A 338 0.96 -3.17 -8.23
C THR A 338 1.43 -2.39 -9.45
N TRP A 339 1.55 -3.01 -10.63
CA TRP A 339 1.98 -2.35 -11.86
C TRP A 339 0.81 -2.13 -12.82
N THR A 340 0.70 -0.93 -13.37
CA THR A 340 -0.10 -0.65 -14.58
C THR A 340 0.69 -1.06 -15.83
N TRP A 341 0.01 -1.25 -16.96
CA TRP A 341 0.63 -1.63 -18.23
C TRP A 341 0.11 -0.83 -19.41
N SER A 342 0.97 -0.69 -20.40
CA SER A 342 0.69 -0.20 -21.76
C SER A 342 1.54 -0.99 -22.76
N TYR A 343 1.20 -0.86 -24.04
CA TYR A 343 1.91 -1.47 -25.16
C TYR A 343 1.82 -0.51 -26.36
N PRO A 344 2.70 -0.62 -27.36
CA PRO A 344 2.67 0.25 -28.53
C PRO A 344 1.31 0.24 -29.22
N ASP A 345 0.88 1.40 -29.73
CA ASP A 345 -0.23 1.46 -30.68
C ASP A 345 0.09 0.61 -31.91
N ALA A 346 -0.92 -0.07 -32.47
CA ALA A 346 -0.74 -0.95 -33.62
C ALA A 346 -0.26 -0.24 -34.91
N SER A 347 -0.23 1.10 -34.91
CA SER A 347 0.32 1.95 -35.97
C SER A 347 1.77 2.40 -35.73
N ASP A 348 2.35 2.17 -34.54
CA ASP A 348 3.73 2.55 -34.23
C ASP A 348 4.70 1.40 -34.56
N GLU A 349 5.02 1.26 -35.86
CA GLU A 349 6.05 0.34 -36.33
C GLU A 349 7.48 0.73 -35.88
N ALA A 350 7.68 1.94 -35.34
CA ALA A 350 8.96 2.39 -34.81
C ALA A 350 9.18 1.99 -33.33
N ALA A 351 8.14 1.51 -32.64
CA ALA A 351 8.24 1.08 -31.25
C ALA A 351 9.14 -0.17 -31.09
N LEU A 352 10.30 0.05 -30.47
CA LEU A 352 11.28 -1.00 -30.18
C LEU A 352 10.87 -1.94 -29.04
N HIS A 353 9.92 -1.52 -28.19
CA HIS A 353 9.47 -2.28 -27.02
C HIS A 353 8.23 -3.14 -27.31
N LEU A 354 8.00 -4.15 -26.47
CA LEU A 354 6.84 -5.04 -26.50
C LEU A 354 5.73 -4.57 -25.56
N ALA A 355 6.11 -4.07 -24.38
CA ALA A 355 5.22 -3.50 -23.37
C ALA A 355 6.00 -2.52 -22.47
N GLN A 356 5.28 -1.59 -21.84
CA GLN A 356 5.77 -0.73 -20.77
C GLN A 356 4.88 -0.93 -19.54
N PHE A 357 5.50 -1.08 -18.37
CA PHE A 357 4.82 -1.13 -17.08
C PHE A 357 5.23 0.08 -16.23
N GLU A 358 4.33 0.54 -15.37
CA GLU A 358 4.61 1.60 -14.39
C GLU A 358 4.09 1.19 -13.01
N LEU A 359 4.90 1.43 -11.98
CA LEU A 359 4.47 1.26 -10.58
C LEU A 359 3.29 2.19 -10.26
N ALA A 360 2.19 1.63 -9.75
CA ALA A 360 0.95 2.36 -9.43
C ALA A 360 1.02 3.18 -8.11
N SER A 361 2.18 3.76 -7.82
CA SER A 361 2.44 4.59 -6.63
C SER A 361 2.09 6.06 -6.91
N THR A 362 1.62 6.76 -5.87
CA THR A 362 1.42 8.21 -5.89
C THR A 362 2.66 9.00 -5.44
N VAL A 363 3.65 8.32 -4.86
CA VAL A 363 4.83 8.91 -4.19
C VAL A 363 6.14 8.58 -4.93
N LYS A 364 6.18 7.44 -5.62
CA LYS A 364 7.27 7.02 -6.51
C LYS A 364 6.72 6.76 -7.90
N LYS A 365 7.60 6.83 -8.91
CA LYS A 365 7.34 6.34 -10.25
C LYS A 365 8.58 5.61 -10.75
N GLU A 366 8.35 4.40 -11.26
CA GLU A 366 9.37 3.53 -11.84
C GLU A 366 8.76 2.93 -13.11
N GLN A 367 9.47 3.08 -14.22
CA GLN A 367 9.11 2.58 -15.53
C GLN A 367 9.86 1.27 -15.78
N ILE A 368 9.17 0.26 -16.29
CA ILE A 368 9.73 -1.07 -16.53
C ILE A 368 9.36 -1.45 -17.96
N THR A 369 10.32 -1.41 -18.88
CA THR A 369 10.05 -1.59 -20.31
C THR A 369 10.57 -2.94 -20.79
N LEU A 370 9.70 -3.73 -21.43
CA LEU A 370 9.99 -5.05 -21.97
C LEU A 370 10.41 -4.96 -23.44
N TYR A 371 11.52 -5.58 -23.79
CA TYR A 371 12.08 -5.64 -25.14
C TYR A 371 12.40 -7.08 -25.56
N GLU A 372 12.48 -7.30 -26.88
CA GLU A 372 13.35 -8.34 -27.45
C GLU A 372 14.82 -7.91 -27.23
N VAL A 373 15.73 -8.83 -26.91
CA VAL A 373 17.15 -8.52 -26.64
C VAL A 373 17.82 -7.77 -27.79
N SER A 374 17.44 -8.07 -29.03
CA SER A 374 17.91 -7.40 -30.26
C SER A 374 17.43 -5.95 -30.43
N LYS A 375 16.48 -5.49 -29.62
CA LYS A 375 15.84 -4.16 -29.70
C LYS A 375 16.06 -3.32 -28.44
N VAL A 376 16.79 -3.83 -27.44
CA VAL A 376 17.14 -3.06 -26.24
C VAL A 376 18.05 -1.89 -26.64
N PRO A 377 17.72 -0.64 -26.30
CA PRO A 377 18.59 0.51 -26.57
C PRO A 377 19.98 0.34 -25.93
N GLU A 378 21.04 0.82 -26.59
CA GLU A 378 22.36 0.89 -25.97
C GLU A 378 22.31 1.80 -24.72
N THR A 379 22.94 1.37 -23.63
CA THR A 379 22.99 2.19 -22.41
C THR A 379 24.02 3.31 -22.60
N ALA A 380 23.63 4.55 -22.33
CA ALA A 380 24.56 5.68 -22.27
C ALA A 380 25.42 5.64 -21.00
N HIS A 381 25.03 4.82 -20.02
CA HIS A 381 25.58 4.81 -18.67
C HIS A 381 26.69 3.78 -18.52
N LYS A 382 27.66 4.08 -17.66
CA LYS A 382 28.74 3.13 -17.37
C LYS A 382 28.19 1.95 -16.56
N GLN A 383 28.33 0.73 -17.08
CA GLN A 383 28.04 -0.50 -16.34
C GLN A 383 28.92 -0.57 -15.07
N LEU A 384 28.28 -0.85 -13.93
CA LEU A 384 28.93 -0.98 -12.62
C LEU A 384 29.04 -2.44 -12.17
N LYS A 385 28.00 -3.25 -12.41
CA LYS A 385 27.89 -4.60 -11.84
C LYS A 385 27.09 -5.49 -12.78
N GLU A 386 27.61 -6.69 -13.03
CA GLU A 386 26.89 -7.79 -13.66
C GLU A 386 26.80 -8.95 -12.64
N ARG A 387 25.61 -9.55 -12.50
CA ARG A 387 25.40 -10.78 -11.71
C ARG A 387 24.37 -11.67 -12.38
N THR A 388 24.33 -12.94 -12.00
CA THR A 388 23.27 -13.87 -12.42
C THR A 388 22.40 -14.24 -11.21
N MET A 389 21.08 -14.25 -11.39
CA MET A 389 20.12 -14.75 -10.40
C MET A 389 19.09 -15.63 -11.11
N ASP A 390 18.92 -16.87 -10.65
CA ASP A 390 18.01 -17.89 -11.21
C ASP A 390 18.05 -18.08 -12.74
N GLY A 391 19.23 -17.88 -13.34
CA GLY A 391 19.47 -17.96 -14.79
C GLY A 391 19.18 -16.67 -15.57
N VAL A 392 18.78 -15.59 -14.90
CA VAL A 392 18.65 -14.23 -15.46
C VAL A 392 19.96 -13.48 -15.26
N THR A 393 20.47 -12.83 -16.31
CA THR A 393 21.60 -11.89 -16.18
C THR A 393 21.06 -10.52 -15.78
N ILE A 394 21.59 -9.98 -14.69
CA ILE A 394 21.24 -8.68 -14.13
C ILE A 394 22.44 -7.76 -14.28
N CYS A 395 22.31 -6.73 -15.09
CA CYS A 395 23.33 -5.68 -15.25
C CYS A 395 22.80 -4.37 -14.70
N SER A 396 23.54 -3.72 -13.79
CA SER A 396 23.28 -2.33 -13.39
C SER A 396 24.31 -1.37 -13.98
N ALA A 397 23.80 -0.25 -14.48
CA ALA A 397 24.57 0.91 -14.88
C ALA A 397 24.06 2.14 -14.11
N PHE A 398 24.91 3.12 -13.86
CA PHE A 398 24.55 4.30 -13.08
C PHE A 398 25.27 5.55 -13.57
N ASP A 399 24.52 6.63 -13.79
CA ASP A 399 25.04 7.96 -14.11
C ASP A 399 24.04 9.03 -13.65
N GLY A 400 24.05 9.33 -12.35
CA GLY A 400 23.05 10.19 -11.70
C GLY A 400 21.69 9.53 -11.45
N ALA A 401 21.29 8.59 -12.31
CA ALA A 401 20.21 7.63 -12.09
C ALA A 401 20.68 6.20 -12.43
N GLU A 402 20.03 5.21 -11.82
CA GLU A 402 20.24 3.79 -12.05
C GLU A 402 19.44 3.28 -13.26
N GLU A 403 20.06 2.44 -14.08
CA GLU A 403 19.38 1.58 -15.04
C GLU A 403 19.70 0.11 -14.69
N LYS A 404 18.67 -0.69 -14.35
CA LYS A 404 18.82 -2.15 -14.17
C LYS A 404 18.25 -2.89 -15.37
N ARG A 405 19.04 -3.79 -15.98
CA ARG A 405 18.64 -4.67 -17.08
C ARG A 405 18.55 -6.11 -16.58
N PHE A 406 17.44 -6.79 -16.86
CA PHE A 406 17.19 -8.18 -16.51
C PHE A 406 16.97 -8.97 -17.80
N THR A 407 17.95 -9.77 -18.22
CA THR A 407 17.96 -10.49 -19.50
C THR A 407 17.76 -11.99 -19.30
N TYR A 408 16.80 -12.57 -20.01
CA TYR A 408 16.52 -14.00 -20.00
C TYR A 408 16.01 -14.48 -21.36
N LYS A 409 16.71 -15.47 -21.95
CA LYS A 409 16.48 -15.91 -23.33
C LYS A 409 16.51 -14.70 -24.29
N ASP A 410 15.51 -14.60 -25.16
CA ASP A 410 15.37 -13.56 -26.19
C ASP A 410 14.74 -12.26 -25.67
N TYR A 411 14.47 -12.15 -24.36
CA TYR A 411 13.78 -11.01 -23.74
C TYR A 411 14.61 -10.28 -22.68
N CYS A 412 14.36 -8.98 -22.54
CA CYS A 412 14.98 -8.12 -21.53
C CYS A 412 13.95 -7.17 -20.92
N LEU A 413 13.89 -7.08 -19.59
CA LEU A 413 13.28 -5.94 -18.90
C LEU A 413 14.36 -4.89 -18.62
N VAL A 414 14.03 -3.62 -18.81
CA VAL A 414 14.85 -2.49 -18.38
C VAL A 414 14.04 -1.66 -17.38
N VAL A 415 14.64 -1.34 -16.23
CA VAL A 415 14.01 -0.57 -15.15
C VAL A 415 14.66 0.82 -15.09
N HIS A 416 13.82 1.85 -15.16
CA HIS A 416 14.19 3.26 -15.07
C HIS A 416 13.38 3.94 -13.96
N PRO A 417 14.00 4.34 -12.83
CA PRO A 417 13.33 5.09 -11.78
C PRO A 417 13.16 6.55 -12.22
N GLN A 418 11.91 7.05 -12.20
CA GLN A 418 11.53 8.34 -12.80
C GLN A 418 11.54 9.51 -11.80
N GLN A 419 11.59 9.23 -10.49
CA GLN A 419 11.52 10.24 -9.42
C GLN A 419 12.64 10.13 -8.37
N LYS A 420 13.49 9.09 -8.46
CA LYS A 420 14.57 8.77 -7.52
C LYS A 420 15.76 8.24 -8.32
N ALA A 421 16.97 8.32 -7.77
CA ALA A 421 18.17 7.84 -8.46
C ALA A 421 18.34 6.31 -8.45
N ILE A 422 17.60 5.57 -7.63
CA ILE A 422 17.78 4.13 -7.38
C ILE A 422 16.39 3.45 -7.38
N SER A 423 16.31 2.25 -7.98
CA SER A 423 15.11 1.40 -7.95
C SER A 423 15.11 0.47 -6.75
N TYR A 424 14.02 0.46 -5.99
CA TYR A 424 13.82 -0.41 -4.82
C TYR A 424 12.94 -1.63 -5.13
N LEU A 425 12.50 -1.80 -6.38
CA LEU A 425 11.65 -2.91 -6.80
C LEU A 425 12.33 -4.26 -6.52
N SER A 426 11.55 -5.23 -6.05
CA SER A 426 12.03 -6.58 -5.75
C SER A 426 12.63 -7.23 -7.01
N GLU A 427 13.94 -7.50 -6.97
CA GLU A 427 14.63 -8.18 -8.07
C GLU A 427 14.07 -9.60 -8.30
N ALA A 428 13.51 -10.24 -7.27
CA ALA A 428 12.82 -11.52 -7.41
C ALA A 428 11.50 -11.39 -8.21
N ALA A 429 10.77 -10.28 -8.07
CA ALA A 429 9.59 -10.00 -8.90
C ALA A 429 9.99 -9.72 -10.36
N LEU A 430 11.03 -8.92 -10.58
CA LEU A 430 11.56 -8.61 -11.92
C LEU A 430 12.11 -9.87 -12.63
N VAL A 431 12.85 -10.72 -11.90
CA VAL A 431 13.29 -12.05 -12.38
C VAL A 431 12.10 -12.96 -12.71
N ARG A 432 11.06 -13.00 -11.87
CA ARG A 432 9.83 -13.76 -12.14
C ARG A 432 9.14 -13.26 -13.40
N THR A 433 9.00 -11.94 -13.58
CA THR A 433 8.37 -11.35 -14.76
C THR A 433 9.15 -11.65 -16.04
N VAL A 434 10.47 -11.43 -16.11
CA VAL A 434 11.21 -11.74 -17.36
C VAL A 434 11.23 -13.24 -17.69
N LYS A 435 11.15 -14.12 -16.68
CA LYS A 435 11.05 -15.57 -16.86
C LYS A 435 9.65 -16.04 -17.30
N SER A 436 8.60 -15.24 -17.08
CA SER A 436 7.23 -15.53 -17.52
C SER A 436 6.95 -15.15 -18.98
N VAL A 437 7.80 -14.31 -19.59
CA VAL A 437 7.61 -13.84 -20.97
C VAL A 437 7.62 -15.03 -21.94
N THR A 438 6.53 -15.18 -22.67
CA THR A 438 6.32 -16.26 -23.64
C THR A 438 5.73 -15.70 -24.93
N PRO A 439 6.10 -16.20 -26.12
CA PRO A 439 5.43 -15.83 -27.37
C PRO A 439 3.92 -16.15 -27.29
N SER A 440 3.07 -15.18 -27.63
CA SER A 440 1.62 -15.37 -27.71
C SER A 440 1.03 -14.50 -28.81
N THR A 441 0.17 -15.10 -29.64
CA THR A 441 -0.60 -14.42 -30.69
C THR A 441 -1.96 -13.92 -30.21
N GLU A 442 -2.25 -14.03 -28.92
CA GLU A 442 -3.52 -13.53 -28.35
C GLU A 442 -3.51 -11.99 -28.33
N PRO A 443 -4.56 -11.35 -28.87
CA PRO A 443 -4.64 -9.89 -28.89
C PRO A 443 -4.82 -9.32 -27.47
N PRO A 444 -4.41 -8.06 -27.23
CA PRO A 444 -4.67 -7.39 -25.96
C PRO A 444 -6.15 -7.37 -25.63
N LYS A 445 -6.49 -7.55 -24.35
CA LYS A 445 -7.90 -7.60 -23.91
C LYS A 445 -8.56 -6.21 -24.00
N PRO A 446 -9.88 -6.14 -24.25
CA PRO A 446 -10.60 -4.87 -24.37
C PRO A 446 -10.38 -3.93 -23.17
N LYS A 447 -10.45 -2.61 -23.42
CA LYS A 447 -10.14 -1.58 -22.41
C LYS A 447 -8.71 -1.70 -21.81
N CYS A 448 -7.73 -2.14 -22.63
CA CYS A 448 -6.35 -2.45 -22.20
C CYS A 448 -6.31 -3.44 -21.03
N GLY A 449 -7.17 -4.47 -21.07
CA GLY A 449 -7.34 -5.41 -19.97
C GLY A 449 -6.22 -6.44 -19.83
N ALA A 450 -6.30 -7.20 -18.74
CA ALA A 450 -5.47 -8.36 -18.43
C ALA A 450 -6.32 -9.44 -17.75
N SER A 451 -5.75 -10.61 -17.46
CA SER A 451 -6.36 -11.56 -16.51
C SER A 451 -5.63 -11.51 -15.17
N PHE A 452 -6.36 -11.26 -14.09
CA PHE A 452 -5.84 -11.53 -12.75
C PHE A 452 -5.90 -13.03 -12.47
N ILE A 453 -4.78 -13.61 -12.06
CA ILE A 453 -4.65 -15.04 -11.76
C ILE A 453 -4.10 -15.19 -10.34
N THR A 454 -4.74 -16.04 -9.54
CA THR A 454 -4.17 -16.54 -8.27
C THR A 454 -4.15 -18.08 -8.29
N THR A 455 -2.94 -18.63 -8.31
CA THR A 455 -2.71 -20.08 -8.33
C THR A 455 -2.90 -20.71 -6.95
N GLU A 456 -2.56 -19.97 -5.88
CA GLU A 456 -2.75 -20.43 -4.49
C GLU A 456 -4.23 -20.67 -4.16
N TYR A 457 -5.12 -19.86 -4.74
CA TYR A 457 -6.56 -19.90 -4.52
C TYR A 457 -7.36 -20.45 -5.70
N GLY A 458 -6.69 -20.94 -6.74
CA GLY A 458 -7.32 -21.69 -7.82
C GLY A 458 -8.37 -20.91 -8.62
N TYR A 459 -8.19 -19.61 -8.89
CA TYR A 459 -9.10 -18.85 -9.75
C TYR A 459 -8.45 -17.73 -10.59
N THR A 460 -9.18 -17.31 -11.62
CA THR A 460 -8.83 -16.23 -12.56
C THR A 460 -10.06 -15.40 -12.94
N PHE A 461 -9.88 -14.11 -13.22
CA PHE A 461 -10.91 -13.23 -13.81
C PHE A 461 -10.28 -12.09 -14.62
N ASP A 462 -11.06 -11.42 -15.47
CA ASP A 462 -10.55 -10.35 -16.33
C ASP A 462 -10.68 -8.96 -15.68
N VAL A 463 -9.61 -8.18 -15.82
CA VAL A 463 -9.47 -6.82 -15.29
C VAL A 463 -9.35 -5.78 -16.39
N ILE A 464 -9.78 -4.56 -16.09
CA ILE A 464 -9.69 -3.38 -16.97
C ILE A 464 -8.34 -2.69 -16.74
N GLY A 465 -7.67 -2.14 -17.76
CA GLY A 465 -6.33 -1.54 -17.61
C GLY A 465 -6.26 -0.33 -16.67
N ALA A 466 -7.38 0.41 -16.53
CA ALA A 466 -7.52 1.53 -15.59
C ALA A 466 -8.04 1.12 -14.19
N SER A 467 -8.12 -0.18 -13.90
CA SER A 467 -8.60 -0.70 -12.61
C SER A 467 -7.50 -0.78 -11.56
N ARG A 468 -7.86 -1.17 -10.33
CA ARG A 468 -6.89 -1.54 -9.29
C ARG A 468 -7.30 -2.88 -8.67
N VAL A 469 -6.34 -3.78 -8.47
CA VAL A 469 -6.49 -4.99 -7.65
C VAL A 469 -5.52 -4.93 -6.49
N VAL A 470 -6.04 -5.07 -5.27
CA VAL A 470 -5.26 -5.38 -4.08
C VAL A 470 -5.30 -6.89 -3.91
N SER A 471 -4.15 -7.55 -4.06
CA SER A 471 -4.00 -9.00 -3.92
C SER A 471 -2.73 -9.29 -3.14
N THR A 472 -2.89 -9.77 -1.91
CA THR A 472 -1.79 -10.03 -0.98
C THR A 472 -2.08 -11.22 -0.08
N LYS A 473 -1.00 -11.85 0.42
CA LYS A 473 -1.03 -12.88 1.45
C LYS A 473 -1.05 -12.29 2.88
N LEU A 474 -0.83 -10.98 3.01
CA LEU A 474 -0.83 -10.27 4.28
C LEU A 474 -2.27 -9.90 4.67
N GLY A 475 -2.70 -10.34 5.85
CA GLY A 475 -4.10 -10.25 6.29
C GLY A 475 -4.93 -11.45 5.81
N ASN A 476 -6.25 -11.25 5.67
CA ASN A 476 -7.23 -12.35 5.51
C ASN A 476 -7.26 -13.00 4.10
N GLY A 477 -6.22 -12.86 3.28
CA GLY A 477 -6.21 -13.33 1.88
C GLY A 477 -7.30 -12.72 0.98
N THR A 478 -7.90 -11.59 1.38
CA THR A 478 -9.02 -11.01 0.63
C THR A 478 -8.51 -10.25 -0.59
N VAL A 479 -8.92 -10.68 -1.79
CA VAL A 479 -8.66 -9.93 -3.02
C VAL A 479 -9.74 -8.86 -3.21
N VAL A 480 -9.32 -7.62 -3.41
CA VAL A 480 -10.23 -6.48 -3.65
C VAL A 480 -9.94 -5.89 -5.02
N TYR A 481 -10.96 -5.84 -5.88
CA TYR A 481 -10.90 -5.34 -7.26
C TYR A 481 -11.84 -4.16 -7.43
N ALA A 482 -11.31 -3.03 -7.90
CA ALA A 482 -12.06 -1.82 -8.23
C ALA A 482 -11.98 -1.58 -9.76
N PRO A 483 -12.99 -1.95 -10.56
CA PRO A 483 -12.96 -1.87 -12.03
C PRO A 483 -12.78 -0.44 -12.60
N GLN A 484 -13.11 0.59 -11.83
CA GLN A 484 -12.93 2.00 -12.19
C GLN A 484 -11.68 2.63 -11.52
N GLY A 485 -10.83 1.81 -10.92
CA GLY A 485 -9.69 2.23 -10.11
C GLY A 485 -10.11 2.71 -8.71
N ILE A 486 -9.15 3.26 -7.98
CA ILE A 486 -9.35 4.04 -6.75
C ILE A 486 -9.00 5.50 -7.09
N PRO A 487 -9.74 6.52 -6.60
CA PRO A 487 -9.40 7.93 -6.84
C PRO A 487 -7.93 8.23 -6.54
N SER A 488 -7.26 8.90 -7.48
CA SER A 488 -5.80 9.14 -7.45
C SER A 488 -5.34 10.10 -6.35
N ASP A 489 -6.27 10.74 -5.65
CA ASP A 489 -6.00 11.65 -4.53
C ASP A 489 -6.92 11.30 -3.34
N PRO A 490 -6.45 10.49 -2.37
CA PRO A 490 -7.21 10.17 -1.16
C PRO A 490 -7.38 11.37 -0.21
N SER A 491 -6.77 12.53 -0.47
CA SER A 491 -7.07 13.78 0.24
C SER A 491 -8.33 14.49 -0.29
N LYS A 492 -8.91 13.99 -1.39
CA LYS A 492 -10.22 14.41 -1.92
C LYS A 492 -11.23 13.29 -1.74
N ALA A 493 -12.38 13.62 -1.15
CA ALA A 493 -13.56 12.76 -1.28
C ALA A 493 -14.02 12.84 -2.74
N ALA A 494 -13.87 11.73 -3.48
CA ALA A 494 -14.67 11.52 -4.68
C ALA A 494 -16.15 11.49 -4.29
N ALA A 495 -17.04 12.02 -5.11
CA ALA A 495 -18.46 11.97 -4.82
C ALA A 495 -18.93 10.49 -4.76
N PRO A 496 -19.94 10.14 -3.93
CA PRO A 496 -20.47 8.78 -3.91
C PRO A 496 -21.01 8.28 -5.27
N GLU A 497 -21.30 9.19 -6.22
CA GLU A 497 -21.68 8.87 -7.60
C GLU A 497 -20.48 8.63 -8.53
N GLU A 498 -19.28 9.10 -8.16
CA GLU A 498 -18.01 8.85 -8.83
C GLU A 498 -17.37 7.53 -8.36
N SER A 499 -17.69 7.04 -7.16
CA SER A 499 -17.25 5.72 -6.73
C SER A 499 -17.74 4.64 -7.69
N GLY A 500 -16.79 3.83 -8.18
CA GLY A 500 -17.09 2.67 -9.00
C GLY A 500 -17.70 1.52 -8.17
N PRO A 501 -18.07 0.42 -8.83
CA PRO A 501 -18.32 -0.82 -8.11
C PRO A 501 -17.02 -1.32 -7.46
N THR A 502 -17.15 -2.13 -6.41
CA THR A 502 -16.03 -2.86 -5.79
C THR A 502 -16.37 -4.35 -5.75
N VAL A 503 -15.38 -5.20 -5.97
CA VAL A 503 -15.51 -6.66 -5.88
C VAL A 503 -14.58 -7.17 -4.81
N THR A 504 -15.14 -7.84 -3.81
CA THR A 504 -14.40 -8.42 -2.69
C THR A 504 -14.50 -9.94 -2.79
N ILE A 505 -13.34 -10.62 -2.86
CA ILE A 505 -13.25 -12.08 -2.97
C ILE A 505 -12.52 -12.62 -1.73
N ARG A 506 -13.23 -13.40 -0.91
CA ARG A 506 -12.72 -14.08 0.28
C ARG A 506 -12.80 -15.59 0.06
N ILE A 507 -11.76 -16.31 0.47
CA ILE A 507 -11.75 -17.76 0.57
C ILE A 507 -11.57 -18.16 2.02
N GLY A 508 -12.25 -19.23 2.43
CA GLY A 508 -12.18 -19.76 3.78
C GLY A 508 -12.70 -21.18 3.86
N LYS A 509 -12.37 -21.86 4.96
CA LYS A 509 -12.82 -23.21 5.29
C LYS A 509 -13.35 -23.21 6.74
N PRO A 510 -14.37 -24.02 7.08
CA PRO A 510 -14.96 -24.00 8.43
C PRO A 510 -13.96 -24.22 9.58
N GLU A 511 -12.84 -24.91 9.32
CA GLU A 511 -11.80 -25.21 10.32
C GLU A 511 -10.90 -24.01 10.64
N THR A 512 -10.75 -23.06 9.71
CA THR A 512 -9.89 -21.88 9.85
C THR A 512 -10.67 -20.57 9.90
N ASP A 513 -11.91 -20.57 9.42
CA ASP A 513 -12.79 -19.42 9.27
C ASP A 513 -14.22 -19.80 9.71
N PRO A 514 -14.66 -19.43 10.94
CA PRO A 514 -15.98 -19.77 11.45
C PRO A 514 -17.12 -19.01 10.76
N ASP A 515 -16.83 -18.05 9.86
CA ASP A 515 -17.84 -17.46 8.99
C ASP A 515 -18.10 -18.31 7.73
N CYS A 516 -17.25 -19.30 7.41
CA CYS A 516 -17.43 -20.18 6.26
C CYS A 516 -18.19 -21.48 6.59
N MET A 517 -18.83 -22.06 5.57
CA MET A 517 -19.53 -23.35 5.64
C MET A 517 -18.93 -24.35 4.63
N GLY A 518 -19.15 -25.65 4.86
CA GLY A 518 -18.55 -26.73 4.07
C GLY A 518 -19.35 -27.16 2.84
N SER A 519 -20.57 -26.62 2.67
CA SER A 519 -21.52 -26.96 1.61
C SER A 519 -22.41 -25.79 1.20
N ILE A 520 -23.02 -25.88 0.00
CA ILE A 520 -24.02 -24.91 -0.48
C ILE A 520 -25.30 -25.00 0.35
N GLU A 521 -25.63 -26.18 0.88
CA GLU A 521 -26.79 -26.47 1.72
C GLU A 521 -26.71 -25.76 3.08
N GLU A 522 -25.57 -25.86 3.77
CA GLU A 522 -25.31 -25.15 5.04
C GLU A 522 -25.32 -23.64 4.84
N TRP A 523 -24.66 -23.14 3.79
CA TRP A 523 -24.73 -21.72 3.41
C TRP A 523 -26.17 -21.28 3.13
N THR A 524 -26.95 -22.10 2.41
CA THR A 524 -28.36 -21.81 2.10
C THR A 524 -29.22 -21.79 3.36
N ALA A 525 -28.91 -22.61 4.38
CA ALA A 525 -29.56 -22.56 5.67
C ALA A 525 -29.21 -21.27 6.44
N ARG A 526 -27.92 -20.98 6.62
CA ARG A 526 -27.39 -19.78 7.30
C ARG A 526 -27.98 -18.49 6.70
N ILE A 527 -27.89 -18.32 5.38
CA ILE A 527 -28.37 -17.09 4.71
C ILE A 527 -29.90 -16.94 4.78
N ARG A 528 -30.67 -18.05 4.87
CA ARG A 528 -32.12 -17.98 5.11
C ARG A 528 -32.47 -17.59 6.55
N GLU A 529 -31.66 -17.99 7.53
CA GLU A 529 -31.80 -17.56 8.92
C GLU A 529 -31.42 -16.08 9.07
N GLU A 530 -30.26 -15.66 8.55
CA GLU A 530 -29.78 -14.27 8.57
C GLU A 530 -30.76 -13.30 7.86
N ALA A 531 -31.44 -13.75 6.80
CA ALA A 531 -32.43 -12.95 6.08
C ALA A 531 -33.70 -12.62 6.88
N SER A 532 -33.94 -13.26 8.03
CA SER A 532 -34.97 -12.83 8.98
C SER A 532 -34.77 -11.40 9.48
N ASN A 533 -33.52 -10.88 9.43
CA ASN A 533 -33.17 -9.49 9.75
C ASN A 533 -33.53 -8.48 8.63
N GLY A 534 -34.05 -8.93 7.48
CA GLY A 534 -34.62 -8.08 6.43
C GLY A 534 -33.63 -7.37 5.49
N THR A 535 -32.32 -7.47 5.74
CA THR A 535 -31.26 -6.88 4.89
C THR A 535 -30.90 -7.73 3.66
N ILE A 536 -31.28 -9.02 3.66
CA ILE A 536 -30.97 -10.00 2.60
C ILE A 536 -32.24 -10.34 1.81
N THR A 537 -32.14 -10.36 0.49
CA THR A 537 -33.25 -10.65 -0.44
C THR A 537 -32.78 -11.46 -1.66
N LYS A 538 -33.73 -12.01 -2.44
CA LYS A 538 -33.47 -12.80 -3.67
C LYS A 538 -32.50 -13.97 -3.48
N ILE A 539 -32.61 -14.70 -2.38
CA ILE A 539 -31.80 -15.90 -2.12
C ILE A 539 -32.19 -16.99 -3.12
N GLN A 540 -31.24 -17.43 -3.93
CA GLN A 540 -31.41 -18.45 -4.96
C GLN A 540 -30.12 -19.26 -5.16
N VAL A 541 -30.24 -20.56 -5.38
CA VAL A 541 -29.13 -21.36 -5.94
C VAL A 541 -29.28 -21.34 -7.45
N VAL A 542 -28.18 -21.07 -8.16
CA VAL A 542 -28.10 -21.02 -9.62
C VAL A 542 -26.84 -21.71 -10.09
N GLN A 543 -26.89 -22.31 -11.28
CA GLN A 543 -25.71 -22.89 -11.89
C GLN A 543 -24.96 -21.82 -12.69
N LEU A 544 -23.70 -21.54 -12.33
CA LEU A 544 -22.79 -20.62 -13.03
C LEU A 544 -21.59 -21.42 -13.53
N LYS A 545 -21.41 -21.49 -14.85
CA LYS A 545 -20.35 -22.29 -15.51
C LYS A 545 -20.29 -23.71 -14.96
N GLU A 546 -21.43 -24.39 -15.01
CA GLU A 546 -21.66 -25.76 -14.54
C GLU A 546 -21.53 -25.99 -13.02
N GLN A 547 -21.04 -25.02 -12.24
CA GLN A 547 -20.95 -25.10 -10.78
C GLN A 547 -22.18 -24.50 -10.09
N ASP A 548 -22.61 -25.12 -8.98
CA ASP A 548 -23.68 -24.57 -8.14
C ASP A 548 -23.17 -23.37 -7.31
N CYS A 549 -23.93 -22.28 -7.39
CA CYS A 549 -23.65 -21.02 -6.72
C CYS A 549 -24.89 -20.56 -5.95
N LEU A 550 -24.76 -20.36 -4.63
CA LEU A 550 -25.74 -19.60 -3.87
C LEU A 550 -25.54 -18.11 -4.16
N THR A 551 -26.58 -17.38 -4.53
CA THR A 551 -26.52 -15.93 -4.72
C THR A 551 -27.70 -15.22 -4.07
N PHE A 552 -27.46 -14.01 -3.57
CA PHE A 552 -28.44 -13.16 -2.92
C PHE A 552 -28.04 -11.69 -3.04
N LEU A 553 -29.01 -10.79 -2.80
CA LEU A 553 -28.75 -9.36 -2.65
C LEU A 553 -28.75 -8.98 -1.16
N SER A 554 -27.71 -8.29 -0.72
CA SER A 554 -27.66 -7.58 0.56
C SER A 554 -27.89 -6.07 0.34
N LYS A 555 -28.42 -5.41 1.36
CA LYS A 555 -28.52 -3.94 1.45
C LYS A 555 -27.98 -3.46 2.79
N GLU A 556 -27.15 -2.42 2.76
CA GLU A 556 -26.45 -1.90 3.92
C GLU A 556 -26.32 -0.36 3.86
N MET A 557 -26.39 0.32 5.01
CA MET A 557 -26.14 1.76 5.13
C MET A 557 -24.71 2.00 5.59
N GLN A 558 -23.78 2.09 4.65
CA GLN A 558 -22.35 2.26 4.92
C GLN A 558 -22.01 3.74 5.13
N GLU A 559 -21.12 4.06 6.07
CA GLU A 559 -20.65 5.44 6.32
C GLU A 559 -19.42 5.72 5.46
N VAL A 560 -19.58 6.55 4.44
CA VAL A 560 -18.57 6.81 3.38
C VAL A 560 -17.69 8.02 3.70
N SER A 561 -18.22 8.96 4.49
CA SER A 561 -17.47 10.05 5.11
C SER A 561 -18.11 10.38 6.47
N PRO A 562 -17.45 11.11 7.39
CA PRO A 562 -17.97 11.29 8.74
C PRO A 562 -19.34 11.98 8.79
N LYS A 563 -20.37 11.25 9.22
CA LYS A 563 -21.83 11.57 9.19
C LYS A 563 -22.54 11.39 7.84
N GLU A 564 -21.85 10.99 6.77
CA GLU A 564 -22.43 10.72 5.45
C GLU A 564 -22.64 9.22 5.26
N LYS A 565 -23.89 8.79 5.12
CA LYS A 565 -24.23 7.37 4.92
C LYS A 565 -24.93 7.16 3.59
N VAL A 566 -24.46 6.16 2.84
CA VAL A 566 -24.96 5.79 1.52
C VAL A 566 -25.56 4.40 1.60
N GLU A 567 -26.71 4.19 0.94
CA GLU A 567 -27.24 2.84 0.76
C GLU A 567 -26.40 2.13 -0.32
N VAL A 568 -25.74 1.04 0.08
CA VAL A 568 -24.96 0.17 -0.78
C VAL A 568 -25.74 -1.12 -1.00
N VAL A 569 -25.77 -1.56 -2.26
CA VAL A 569 -26.29 -2.88 -2.66
C VAL A 569 -25.10 -3.78 -2.91
N GLY A 570 -25.06 -4.91 -2.21
CA GLY A 570 -24.17 -6.02 -2.52
C GLY A 570 -24.93 -7.13 -3.25
N LYS A 571 -24.34 -7.72 -4.29
CA LYS A 571 -24.73 -9.06 -4.75
C LYS A 571 -23.63 -10.02 -4.39
N VAL A 572 -23.98 -11.03 -3.61
CA VAL A 572 -23.05 -12.07 -3.14
C VAL A 572 -23.23 -13.30 -4.01
N PHE A 573 -22.13 -13.97 -4.31
CA PHE A 573 -22.02 -15.25 -4.99
C PHE A 573 -21.14 -16.15 -4.12
N ILE A 574 -21.66 -17.30 -3.72
CA ILE A 574 -20.96 -18.26 -2.87
C ILE A 574 -20.87 -19.57 -3.64
N PHE A 575 -19.63 -19.97 -3.92
CA PHE A 575 -19.28 -21.26 -4.47
C PHE A 575 -18.63 -22.11 -3.36
N VAL A 576 -18.82 -23.42 -3.41
CA VAL A 576 -18.11 -24.34 -2.50
C VAL A 576 -17.50 -25.48 -3.31
N ARG A 577 -16.17 -25.62 -3.24
CA ARG A 577 -15.41 -26.73 -3.85
C ARG A 577 -14.61 -27.42 -2.76
N ASN A 578 -14.70 -28.75 -2.65
CA ASN A 578 -13.88 -29.55 -1.73
C ASN A 578 -13.87 -29.00 -0.27
N GLY A 579 -15.05 -28.67 0.27
CA GLY A 579 -15.24 -28.08 1.61
C GLY A 579 -14.76 -26.62 1.76
N THR A 580 -14.22 -26.02 0.71
CA THR A 580 -13.67 -24.66 0.70
C THR A 580 -14.66 -23.68 0.08
N THR A 581 -15.02 -22.64 0.83
CA THR A 581 -15.87 -21.55 0.36
C THR A 581 -15.06 -20.57 -0.48
N THR A 582 -15.62 -20.13 -1.61
CA THR A 582 -15.22 -18.91 -2.32
C THR A 582 -16.42 -17.95 -2.34
N LEU A 583 -16.31 -16.85 -1.61
CA LEU A 583 -17.32 -15.80 -1.51
C LEU A 583 -16.89 -14.59 -2.33
N VAL A 584 -17.69 -14.23 -3.33
CA VAL A 584 -17.52 -13.03 -4.17
C VAL A 584 -18.66 -12.06 -3.86
N ARG A 585 -18.35 -10.86 -3.37
CA ARG A 585 -19.31 -9.78 -3.07
C ARG A 585 -19.05 -8.61 -4.03
N TRP A 586 -19.98 -8.38 -4.98
CA TRP A 586 -19.97 -7.22 -5.88
C TRP A 586 -20.85 -6.11 -5.30
N GLU A 587 -20.30 -4.92 -5.10
CA GLU A 587 -20.96 -3.82 -4.40
C GLU A 587 -20.99 -2.53 -5.22
N SER A 588 -22.07 -1.76 -5.09
CA SER A 588 -22.12 -0.34 -5.52
C SER A 588 -23.27 0.39 -4.83
N GLY A 589 -23.21 1.72 -4.78
CA GLY A 589 -24.31 2.54 -4.25
C GLY A 589 -25.61 2.31 -5.03
N THR A 590 -26.77 2.30 -4.35
CA THR A 590 -28.07 1.94 -4.96
C THR A 590 -28.40 2.77 -6.21
N GLY A 591 -28.01 4.06 -6.23
CA GLY A 591 -28.22 4.94 -7.38
C GLY A 591 -27.44 4.54 -8.63
N THR A 592 -26.25 3.92 -8.48
CA THR A 592 -25.37 3.54 -9.58
C THR A 592 -25.43 2.05 -9.93
N TRP A 593 -26.07 1.18 -9.12
CA TRP A 593 -26.18 -0.26 -9.36
C TRP A 593 -26.47 -0.63 -10.83
N ARG A 594 -27.53 -0.07 -11.42
CA ARG A 594 -27.96 -0.36 -12.82
C ARG A 594 -27.00 0.14 -13.90
N LYS A 595 -26.06 1.04 -13.57
CA LYS A 595 -24.98 1.49 -14.49
C LYS A 595 -23.94 0.39 -14.65
N TYR A 596 -23.64 -0.33 -13.58
CA TYR A 596 -22.54 -1.29 -13.49
C TYR A 596 -22.98 -2.76 -13.55
N GLU A 597 -24.29 -3.03 -13.61
CA GLU A 597 -24.87 -4.39 -13.71
C GLU A 597 -24.28 -5.20 -14.90
N ARG A 598 -23.90 -4.54 -16.00
CA ARG A 598 -23.19 -5.16 -17.13
C ARG A 598 -21.70 -5.42 -16.89
N ASP A 599 -21.02 -4.57 -16.13
CA ASP A 599 -19.62 -4.82 -15.77
C ASP A 599 -19.56 -5.99 -14.75
N MET A 600 -20.60 -6.18 -13.92
CA MET A 600 -20.79 -7.37 -13.07
C MET A 600 -21.02 -8.63 -13.89
N GLU A 601 -21.92 -8.58 -14.89
CA GLU A 601 -22.15 -9.69 -15.82
C GLU A 601 -20.85 -10.09 -16.53
N ALA A 602 -20.12 -9.13 -17.11
CA ALA A 602 -18.83 -9.38 -17.75
C ALA A 602 -17.76 -9.94 -16.79
N PHE A 603 -17.72 -9.47 -15.53
CA PHE A 603 -16.84 -10.05 -14.51
C PHE A 603 -17.17 -11.53 -14.27
N LEU A 604 -18.45 -11.89 -14.09
CA LEU A 604 -18.87 -13.29 -13.87
C LEU A 604 -18.65 -14.16 -15.12
N GLU A 605 -18.87 -13.61 -16.31
CA GLU A 605 -18.53 -14.26 -17.59
C GLU A 605 -17.02 -14.48 -17.75
N SER A 606 -16.17 -13.67 -17.11
CA SER A 606 -14.72 -13.91 -17.05
C SER A 606 -14.29 -14.87 -15.95
N PHE A 607 -14.90 -14.78 -14.75
CA PHE A 607 -14.49 -15.48 -13.53
C PHE A 607 -14.53 -17.00 -13.71
N GLN A 608 -13.41 -17.66 -13.52
CA GLN A 608 -13.24 -19.11 -13.66
C GLN A 608 -12.38 -19.62 -12.51
N PHE A 609 -12.74 -20.78 -11.99
CA PHE A 609 -11.79 -21.57 -11.23
C PHE A 609 -10.74 -22.17 -12.18
N LEU A 610 -9.52 -22.34 -11.68
CA LEU A 610 -8.50 -23.15 -12.30
C LEU A 610 -8.83 -24.63 -12.06
N GLU A 611 -8.42 -25.49 -12.99
CA GLU A 611 -8.44 -26.95 -12.82
C GLU A 611 -7.35 -27.37 -11.81
N ASP A 612 -7.61 -28.46 -11.06
CA ASP A 612 -6.77 -28.94 -9.95
C ASP A 612 -5.60 -29.83 -10.42
#